data_AF-A0ABD4SY80-F1
#
_entry.id   AF-A0ABD4SY80-F1
#
_cell.length_a   1.000
_cell.length_b   1.000
_cell.length_c   1.000
_cell.angle_alpha   90.00
_cell.angle_beta   90.00
_cell.angle_gamma   90.00
#
_symmetry.space_group_name_H-M   'P 1'
#
loop_
_entity.id
_entity.type
_entity.pdbx_description
1 polymer ?
#
loop_
_entity_poly.entity_id
_entity_poly.type
_entity_poly.pdbx_seq_one_letter_code
_entity_poly.pdbx_strand_id
1 'polypeptide(L)'
;MANRKPRGTPGDKSICLPIVGEIDYATLVEDRDRFRAYLDEQIAQHPELFPVEIAGGYRFHGFVTSVRQGIKTRRIRLHQSNEAYQIRPDFVTPYMSETAEQAGKALYLRQHGVSYEGIAYVLGKDETHWYRVTQSVGRSSIVGSTVKTPAALPPI
;
A
#
# COMPACT_ATOMS: atom_id res chain seq x y z
N MET A 1 7.14 2.41 35.05
CA MET A 1 6.50 1.58 33.99
C MET A 1 6.57 2.38 32.69
N ALA A 2 7.23 1.88 31.65
CA ALA A 2 7.39 2.62 30.40
C ALA A 2 6.02 2.85 29.75
N ASN A 3 5.67 4.12 29.50
CA ASN A 3 4.39 4.51 28.91
C ASN A 3 4.30 3.92 27.51
N ARG A 4 3.45 2.90 27.31
CA ARG A 4 3.32 2.19 26.04
C ARG A 4 2.59 3.13 25.08
N LYS A 5 3.29 3.62 24.04
CA LYS A 5 2.70 4.49 23.02
C LYS A 5 1.40 3.84 22.50
N PRO A 6 0.27 4.58 22.43
CA PRO A 6 -0.98 4.03 21.92
C PRO A 6 -0.75 3.42 20.54
N ARG A 7 -1.34 2.24 20.28
CA ARG A 7 -1.26 1.62 18.95
C ARG A 7 -1.98 2.56 17.98
N GLY A 8 -1.29 3.00 16.93
CA GLY A 8 -1.91 3.76 15.85
C GLY A 8 -2.98 2.94 15.13
N THR A 9 -3.84 3.60 14.37
CA THR A 9 -4.87 2.92 13.58
C THR A 9 -4.19 2.06 12.51
N PRO A 10 -4.66 0.82 12.27
CA PRO A 10 -4.10 -0.01 11.21
C PRO A 10 -4.17 0.70 9.86
N GLY A 11 -3.02 0.89 9.20
CA GLY A 11 -2.90 1.60 7.92
C GLY A 11 -2.28 2.99 8.01
N ASP A 12 -2.38 3.68 9.15
CA ASP A 12 -1.96 5.09 9.30
C ASP A 12 -0.47 5.35 9.06
N LYS A 13 0.36 4.31 9.17
CA LYS A 13 1.83 4.38 9.00
C LYS A 13 2.31 3.65 7.74
N SER A 14 1.46 3.59 6.72
CA SER A 14 1.80 3.09 5.38
C SER A 14 1.49 4.15 4.34
N ILE A 15 2.47 4.48 3.51
CA ILE A 15 2.32 5.36 2.35
C ILE A 15 2.26 4.45 1.12
N CYS A 16 1.23 4.63 0.28
CA CYS A 16 1.07 3.91 -0.98
C CYS A 16 1.82 4.69 -2.08
N LEU A 17 2.92 4.13 -2.57
CA LEU A 17 3.75 4.74 -3.60
C LEU A 17 3.35 4.21 -4.97
N PRO A 18 2.99 5.09 -5.93
CA PRO A 18 2.80 4.69 -7.31
C PRO A 18 4.08 4.11 -7.88
N ILE A 19 4.03 2.91 -8.47
CA ILE A 19 5.15 2.29 -9.16
C ILE A 19 4.82 2.22 -10.65
N VAL A 20 5.61 2.92 -11.47
CA VAL A 20 5.46 2.85 -12.93
C VAL A 20 5.72 1.41 -13.41
N GLY A 21 4.86 0.88 -14.29
CA GLY A 21 4.87 -0.54 -14.66
C GLY A 21 6.16 -1.06 -15.30
N GLU A 22 6.99 -0.19 -15.88
CA GLU A 22 8.28 -0.55 -16.48
C GLU A 22 9.41 -0.68 -15.44
N ILE A 23 9.17 -0.24 -14.20
CA ILE A 23 10.17 -0.28 -13.14
C ILE A 23 10.19 -1.68 -12.51
N ASP A 24 11.36 -2.32 -12.57
CA ASP A 24 11.63 -3.47 -11.70
C ASP A 24 11.75 -3.01 -10.24
N TYR A 25 10.63 -3.12 -9.52
CA TYR A 25 10.55 -2.76 -8.11
C TYR A 25 11.51 -3.58 -7.22
N ALA A 26 11.77 -4.85 -7.54
CA ALA A 26 12.66 -5.69 -6.72
C ALA A 26 14.10 -5.17 -6.75
N THR A 27 14.55 -4.67 -7.90
CA THR A 27 15.84 -4.01 -8.03
C THR A 27 15.83 -2.60 -7.45
N LEU A 28 14.78 -1.81 -7.74
CA LEU A 28 14.66 -0.44 -7.23
C LEU A 28 14.67 -0.40 -5.70
N VAL A 29 13.97 -1.33 -5.04
CA VAL A 29 13.88 -1.34 -3.58
C VAL A 29 15.22 -1.64 -2.92
N GLU A 30 16.17 -2.31 -3.57
CA GLU A 30 17.49 -2.59 -2.99
C GLU A 30 18.50 -1.44 -3.19
N ASP A 31 18.37 -0.69 -4.29
CA ASP A 31 19.23 0.46 -4.58
C ASP A 31 18.79 1.70 -3.78
N ARG A 32 19.64 2.15 -2.86
CA ARG A 32 19.31 3.26 -1.96
C ARG A 32 19.18 4.60 -2.70
N ASP A 33 20.07 4.86 -3.64
CA ASP A 33 20.18 6.18 -4.26
C ASP A 33 19.15 6.31 -5.39
N ARG A 34 18.93 5.25 -6.17
CA ARG A 34 17.82 5.20 -7.12
C ARG A 34 16.47 5.30 -6.43
N PHE A 35 16.27 4.59 -5.31
CA PHE A 35 15.02 4.69 -4.57
C PHE A 35 14.82 6.09 -3.97
N ARG A 36 15.89 6.76 -3.54
CA ARG A 36 15.82 8.15 -3.06
C ARG A 36 15.33 9.06 -4.17
N ALA A 37 15.99 9.03 -5.34
CA ALA A 37 15.63 9.85 -6.49
C ALA A 37 14.18 9.61 -6.91
N TYR A 38 13.75 8.35 -7.00
CA TYR A 38 12.38 7.99 -7.33
C TYR A 38 11.38 8.52 -6.29
N LEU A 39 11.68 8.36 -5.00
CA LEU A 39 10.78 8.83 -3.95
C LEU A 39 10.69 10.36 -3.91
N ASP A 40 11.80 11.08 -4.13
CA ASP A 40 11.80 12.54 -4.20
C ASP A 40 10.98 13.05 -5.41
N GLU A 41 11.06 12.36 -6.55
CA GLU A 41 10.21 12.63 -7.72
C GLU A 41 8.72 12.41 -7.38
N GLN A 42 8.37 11.30 -6.73
CA GLN A 42 7.00 11.01 -6.33
C GLN A 42 6.47 12.02 -5.30
N ILE A 43 7.31 12.52 -4.38
CA ILE A 43 6.94 13.58 -3.43
C ILE A 43 6.62 14.88 -4.18
N ALA A 44 7.39 15.22 -5.21
CA ALA A 44 7.14 16.40 -6.02
C ALA A 44 5.87 16.28 -6.89
N GLN A 45 5.63 15.10 -7.48
CA GLN A 45 4.48 14.86 -8.37
C GLN A 45 3.16 14.65 -7.60
N HIS A 46 3.23 14.03 -6.43
CA HIS A 46 2.06 13.62 -5.64
C HIS A 46 2.21 13.97 -4.15
N PRO A 47 2.36 15.26 -3.80
CA PRO A 47 2.58 15.69 -2.42
C PRO A 47 1.44 15.27 -1.49
N GLU A 48 0.22 15.10 -2.00
CA GLU A 48 -0.95 14.68 -1.23
C GLU A 48 -0.88 13.25 -0.67
N LEU A 49 0.01 12.40 -1.21
CA LEU A 49 0.22 11.04 -0.72
C LEU A 49 1.06 11.00 0.56
N PHE A 50 1.71 12.11 0.90
CA PHE A 50 2.68 12.19 1.98
C PHE A 50 2.18 13.09 3.11
N PRO A 51 2.60 12.81 4.36
CA PRO A 51 2.39 13.74 5.46
C PRO A 51 3.08 15.08 5.16
N VAL A 52 2.48 16.20 5.57
CA VAL A 52 3.00 17.56 5.34
C VAL A 52 4.44 17.72 5.85
N GLU A 53 4.79 17.00 6.92
CA GLU A 53 6.11 17.00 7.54
C GLU A 53 7.22 16.42 6.66
N ILE A 54 6.87 15.75 5.55
CA ILE A 54 7.87 15.25 4.60
C ILE A 54 8.68 16.37 3.94
N ALA A 55 8.11 17.59 3.87
CA ALA A 55 8.81 18.77 3.39
C ALA A 55 10.07 19.10 4.22
N GLY A 56 10.09 18.70 5.50
CA GLY A 56 11.29 18.79 6.34
C GLY A 56 12.35 17.71 6.09
N GLY A 57 12.11 16.84 5.10
CA GLY A 57 12.98 15.75 4.71
C GLY A 57 12.78 14.47 5.54
N TYR A 58 13.45 13.42 5.09
CA TYR A 58 13.35 12.08 5.67
C TYR A 58 14.67 11.31 5.57
N ARG A 59 14.80 10.29 6.42
CA ARG A 59 15.87 9.29 6.35
C ARG A 59 15.31 7.89 6.13
N PHE A 60 16.06 7.05 5.44
CA PHE A 60 15.73 5.64 5.37
C PHE A 60 15.83 4.99 6.75
N HIS A 61 14.86 4.13 7.05
CA HIS A 61 14.67 3.46 8.34
C HIS A 61 14.56 1.94 8.17
N GLY A 62 15.44 1.38 7.33
CA GLY A 62 15.53 -0.06 7.09
C GLY A 62 14.42 -0.60 6.18
N PHE A 63 14.19 -1.91 6.29
CA PHE A 63 13.31 -2.68 5.43
C PHE A 63 12.27 -3.45 6.23
N VAL A 64 11.17 -3.80 5.57
CA VAL A 64 10.19 -4.79 6.03
C VAL A 64 9.83 -5.67 4.85
N THR A 65 9.88 -6.99 5.07
CA THR A 65 9.44 -7.97 4.08
C THR A 65 8.07 -8.51 4.47
N SER A 66 7.12 -8.46 3.54
CA SER A 66 5.81 -9.09 3.74
C SER A 66 5.98 -10.61 3.65
N VAL A 67 5.63 -11.33 4.72
CA VAL A 67 5.62 -12.80 4.71
C VAL A 67 4.58 -13.35 3.73
N ARG A 68 3.47 -12.64 3.54
CA ARG A 68 2.36 -13.09 2.67
C ARG A 68 2.74 -13.06 1.19
N GLN A 69 3.47 -12.03 0.79
CA GLN A 69 3.75 -11.72 -0.61
C GLN A 69 5.24 -11.89 -0.98
N GLY A 70 6.13 -12.08 0.01
CA GLY A 70 7.58 -12.09 -0.22
C GLY A 70 8.16 -10.72 -0.63
N ILE A 71 7.35 -9.66 -0.66
CA ILE A 71 7.76 -8.35 -1.16
C ILE A 71 8.52 -7.59 -0.07
N LYS A 72 9.74 -7.17 -0.40
CA LYS A 72 10.55 -6.26 0.42
C LYS A 72 10.10 -4.82 0.21
N THR A 73 9.98 -4.06 1.29
CA THR A 73 9.57 -2.66 1.28
C THR A 73 10.53 -1.83 2.12
N ARG A 74 10.76 -0.58 1.71
CA ARG A 74 11.55 0.37 2.50
C ARG A 74 10.69 1.07 3.54
N ARG A 75 11.33 1.50 4.62
CA ARG A 75 10.74 2.42 5.58
C ARG A 75 11.47 3.74 5.54
N ILE A 76 10.72 4.80 5.79
CA ILE A 76 11.28 6.14 5.99
C ILE A 76 10.93 6.63 7.38
N ARG A 77 11.73 7.54 7.89
CA ARG A 77 11.45 8.28 9.11
C ARG A 77 11.56 9.77 8.81
N LEU A 78 10.50 10.51 9.10
CA LEU A 78 10.46 11.95 8.88
C LEU A 78 11.32 12.65 9.93
N HIS A 79 12.00 13.72 9.53
CA HIS A 79 12.88 14.44 10.45
C HIS A 79 12.11 15.24 11.50
N GLN A 80 11.05 15.93 11.10
CA GLN A 80 10.29 16.83 11.98
C GLN A 80 9.49 16.08 13.05
N SER A 81 8.75 15.04 12.66
CA SER A 81 7.87 14.30 13.57
C SER A 81 8.51 13.05 14.19
N ASN A 82 9.69 12.64 13.69
CA ASN A 82 10.38 11.40 14.05
C ASN A 82 9.52 10.13 13.83
N GLU A 83 8.42 10.26 13.09
CA GLU A 83 7.52 9.16 12.77
C GLU A 83 8.06 8.30 11.64
N ALA A 84 7.82 7.00 11.73
CA ALA A 84 8.25 6.04 10.73
C ALA A 84 7.06 5.56 9.89
N TYR A 85 7.24 5.56 8.58
CA TYR A 85 6.27 5.12 7.60
C TYR A 85 6.85 3.97 6.78
N GLN A 86 6.01 2.98 6.46
CA GLN A 86 6.31 1.97 5.45
C GLN A 86 5.96 2.53 4.07
N ILE A 87 6.87 2.39 3.11
CA ILE A 87 6.64 2.73 1.72
C ILE A 87 6.20 1.46 1.00
N ARG A 88 4.89 1.36 0.74
CA ARG A 88 4.25 0.21 0.11
C ARG A 88 4.01 0.52 -1.36
N PRO A 89 4.33 -0.38 -2.29
CA PRO A 89 3.98 -0.19 -3.70
C PRO A 89 2.47 -0.31 -3.94
N ASP A 90 1.97 0.41 -4.93
CA ASP A 90 0.56 0.46 -5.35
C ASP A 90 0.05 -0.82 -6.02
N PHE A 91 0.91 -1.61 -6.64
CA PHE A 91 0.55 -2.90 -7.25
C PHE A 91 0.18 -3.99 -6.21
N VAL A 92 0.18 -3.66 -4.92
CA VAL A 92 -0.26 -4.55 -3.84
C VAL A 92 -1.48 -3.95 -3.14
N THR A 93 -2.46 -4.80 -2.81
CA THR A 93 -3.66 -4.40 -2.08
C THR A 93 -3.37 -3.98 -0.63
N PRO A 94 -4.29 -3.27 0.04
CA PRO A 94 -4.17 -2.96 1.46
C PRO A 94 -3.84 -4.17 2.34
N TYR A 95 -3.09 -3.93 3.42
CA TYR A 95 -2.54 -4.97 4.31
C TYR A 95 -1.60 -5.98 3.64
N MET A 96 -1.08 -5.66 2.44
CA MET A 96 -0.23 -6.57 1.67
C MET A 96 -0.91 -7.94 1.46
N SER A 97 -2.23 -7.93 1.28
CA SER A 97 -3.03 -9.16 1.27
C SER A 97 -2.77 -9.97 0.02
N GLU A 98 -2.79 -9.30 -1.13
CA GLU A 98 -2.54 -9.89 -2.46
C GLU A 98 -2.09 -8.81 -3.45
N THR A 99 -1.50 -9.21 -4.59
CA THR A 99 -1.21 -8.27 -5.68
C THR A 99 -2.52 -7.76 -6.31
N ALA A 100 -2.51 -6.52 -6.82
CA ALA A 100 -3.66 -5.92 -7.50
C ALA A 100 -4.08 -6.73 -8.73
N GLU A 101 -3.12 -7.31 -9.44
CA GLU A 101 -3.37 -8.18 -10.59
C GLU A 101 -4.14 -9.45 -10.19
N GLN A 102 -3.66 -10.19 -9.17
CA GLN A 102 -4.31 -11.42 -8.72
C GLN A 102 -5.66 -11.14 -8.07
N ALA A 103 -5.76 -10.07 -7.28
CA ALA A 103 -7.04 -9.62 -6.72
C ALA A 103 -8.04 -9.27 -7.83
N GLY A 104 -7.59 -8.59 -8.91
CA GLY A 104 -8.41 -8.30 -10.08
C GLY A 104 -8.93 -9.55 -10.78
N LYS A 105 -8.07 -10.55 -10.99
CA LYS A 105 -8.47 -11.85 -11.57
C LYS A 105 -9.50 -12.57 -10.69
N ALA A 106 -9.28 -12.60 -9.38
CA ALA A 106 -10.21 -13.21 -8.43
C ALA A 106 -11.58 -12.50 -8.45
N LEU A 107 -11.60 -11.16 -8.49
CA LEU A 107 -12.83 -10.37 -8.59
C LEU A 107 -13.56 -10.62 -9.92
N TYR A 108 -12.84 -10.73 -11.03
CA TYR A 108 -13.40 -11.06 -12.33
C TYR A 108 -14.08 -12.43 -12.34
N LEU A 109 -13.41 -13.46 -11.80
CA LEU A 109 -13.99 -14.80 -11.66
C LEU A 109 -15.22 -14.76 -10.74
N ARG A 110 -15.13 -14.01 -9.63
CA ARG A 110 -16.22 -13.87 -8.68
C ARG A 110 -17.45 -13.20 -9.29
N GLN A 111 -17.24 -12.21 -10.16
CA GLN A 111 -18.30 -11.52 -10.91
C GLN A 111 -19.05 -12.48 -11.83
N HIS A 112 -18.36 -13.48 -12.40
CA HIS A 112 -18.96 -14.52 -13.24
C HIS A 112 -19.52 -15.72 -12.46
N GLY A 113 -19.70 -15.59 -11.15
CA GLY A 113 -20.37 -16.59 -10.32
C GLY A 113 -19.49 -17.76 -9.88
N VAL A 114 -18.17 -17.71 -10.13
CA VAL A 114 -17.25 -18.75 -9.66
C VAL A 114 -17.18 -18.72 -8.12
N SER A 115 -17.26 -19.91 -7.49
CA SER A 115 -17.12 -20.07 -6.05
C SER A 115 -15.69 -19.76 -5.57
N TYR A 116 -15.50 -19.48 -4.27
CA TYR A 116 -14.14 -19.27 -3.75
C TYR A 116 -13.27 -20.53 -3.83
N GLU A 117 -13.87 -21.72 -3.76
CA GLU A 117 -13.24 -23.00 -4.10
C GLU A 117 -12.74 -22.99 -5.55
N GLY A 118 -13.58 -22.63 -6.52
CA GLY A 118 -13.18 -22.55 -7.92
C GLY A 118 -12.09 -21.51 -8.16
N ILE A 119 -12.12 -20.37 -7.46
CA ILE A 119 -11.06 -19.36 -7.53
C ILE A 119 -9.76 -19.93 -6.93
N ALA A 120 -9.82 -20.62 -5.79
CA ALA A 120 -8.67 -21.28 -5.19
C ALA A 120 -8.07 -22.34 -6.10
N TYR A 121 -8.91 -23.10 -6.81
CA TYR A 121 -8.48 -24.07 -7.80
C TYR A 121 -7.72 -23.42 -8.97
N VAL A 122 -8.17 -22.26 -9.47
CA VAL A 122 -7.57 -21.59 -10.63
C VAL A 122 -6.34 -20.74 -10.25
N LEU A 123 -6.40 -20.00 -9.14
CA LEU A 123 -5.39 -19.02 -8.74
C LEU A 123 -4.48 -19.51 -7.59
N GLY A 124 -4.73 -20.72 -7.06
CA GLY A 124 -4.05 -21.26 -5.90
C GLY A 124 -4.56 -20.68 -4.58
N LYS A 125 -3.79 -20.84 -3.49
CA LYS A 125 -4.20 -20.47 -2.11
C LYS A 125 -5.47 -21.19 -1.67
N ASP A 126 -6.04 -20.77 -0.54
CA ASP A 126 -7.27 -21.33 0.02
C ASP A 126 -8.48 -20.43 -0.20
N GLU A 127 -9.68 -21.00 -0.05
CA GLU A 127 -10.95 -20.28 -0.23
C GLU A 127 -11.10 -19.09 0.71
N THR A 128 -10.60 -19.23 1.95
CA THR A 128 -10.71 -18.21 2.99
C THR A 128 -9.84 -17.00 2.63
N HIS A 129 -8.69 -17.21 2.01
CA HIS A 129 -7.84 -16.16 1.46
C HIS A 129 -8.61 -15.34 0.42
N TRP A 130 -9.19 -15.96 -0.60
CA TRP A 130 -9.92 -15.25 -1.65
C TRP A 130 -11.18 -14.55 -1.16
N TYR A 131 -11.89 -15.16 -0.21
CA TYR A 131 -12.98 -14.51 0.49
C TYR A 131 -12.49 -13.21 1.15
N ARG A 132 -11.40 -13.27 1.93
CA ARG A 132 -10.84 -12.10 2.63
C ARG A 132 -10.35 -11.02 1.67
N VAL A 133 -9.67 -11.39 0.58
CA VAL A 133 -9.20 -10.44 -0.44
C VAL A 133 -10.40 -9.68 -1.03
N THR A 134 -11.41 -10.41 -1.49
CA THR A 134 -12.63 -9.84 -2.07
C THR A 134 -13.33 -8.90 -1.10
N GLN A 135 -13.51 -9.32 0.16
CA GLN A 135 -14.12 -8.49 1.19
C GLN A 135 -13.28 -7.26 1.53
N SER A 136 -11.95 -7.35 1.48
CA SER A 136 -11.08 -6.24 1.84
C SER A 136 -11.14 -5.08 0.84
N VAL A 137 -11.25 -5.38 -0.46
CA VAL A 137 -11.35 -4.36 -1.52
C VAL A 137 -12.64 -3.57 -1.39
N GLY A 138 -13.76 -4.24 -1.07
CA GLY A 138 -15.05 -3.59 -0.89
C GLY A 138 -15.16 -2.65 0.33
N ARG A 139 -14.16 -2.65 1.23
CA ARG A 139 -14.16 -1.76 2.41
C ARG A 139 -13.64 -0.36 2.12
N SER A 140 -12.93 -0.17 1.01
CA SER A 140 -12.40 1.14 0.66
C SER A 140 -13.53 2.07 0.24
N SER A 141 -13.60 3.26 0.86
CA SER A 141 -14.55 4.30 0.45
C SER A 141 -14.15 4.83 -0.92
N ILE A 142 -15.02 4.67 -1.92
CA ILE A 142 -14.81 5.21 -3.27
C ILE A 142 -14.61 6.73 -3.20
N VAL A 143 -15.47 7.44 -2.48
CA VAL A 143 -15.34 8.90 -2.34
C VAL A 143 -14.03 9.26 -1.63
N GLY A 144 -13.72 8.57 -0.52
CA GLY A 144 -12.52 8.83 0.27
C GLY A 144 -11.21 8.51 -0.45
N SER A 145 -11.23 7.61 -1.45
CA SER A 145 -10.06 7.26 -2.26
C SER A 145 -9.92 8.09 -3.55
N THR A 146 -11.00 8.74 -4.01
CA THR A 146 -11.02 9.42 -5.31
C THR A 146 -11.03 10.95 -5.16
N VAL A 147 -11.64 11.48 -4.10
CA VAL A 147 -11.71 12.92 -3.84
C VAL A 147 -10.51 13.35 -3.01
N LYS A 148 -9.56 14.04 -3.64
CA LYS A 148 -8.32 14.52 -3.01
C LYS A 148 -8.46 15.84 -2.25
N THR A 149 -9.56 16.56 -2.46
CA THR A 149 -9.78 17.90 -1.89
C THR A 149 -11.14 17.95 -1.20
N PRO A 150 -11.22 18.41 0.07
CA PRO A 150 -12.50 18.49 0.79
C PRO A 150 -13.58 19.28 0.05
N ALA A 151 -13.20 20.31 -0.72
CA ALA A 151 -14.12 21.12 -1.51
C ALA A 151 -14.82 20.37 -2.66
N ALA A 152 -14.29 19.22 -3.07
CA ALA A 152 -14.87 18.38 -4.13
C ALA A 152 -15.69 17.20 -3.57
N LEU A 153 -15.91 17.16 -2.25
CA LEU A 153 -16.80 16.17 -1.66
C LEU A 153 -18.27 16.49 -2.03
N PRO A 154 -19.10 15.47 -2.29
CA PRO A 154 -20.52 15.69 -2.47
C PRO A 154 -21.12 16.32 -1.21
N PRO A 155 -22.15 17.18 -1.35
CA PRO A 155 -22.86 17.73 -0.20
C PRO A 155 -23.44 16.59 0.65
N ILE A 156 -23.36 16.76 1.98
CA ILE A 156 -23.86 15.81 2.98
C ILE A 156 -25.38 15.95 3.11
#